data_AF-A0A9P6NW42-F1
#
_entry.id   AF-A0A9P6NW42-F1
#
_cell.length_a   1.000
_cell.length_b   1.000
_cell.length_c   1.000
_cell.angle_alpha   90.00
_cell.angle_beta   90.00
_cell.angle_gamma   90.00
#
_symmetry.space_group_name_H-M   'P 1'
#
loop_
_entity.id
_entity.type
_entity.pdbx_description
1 polymer ?
#
loop_
_entity_poly.entity_id
_entity_poly.type
_entity_poly.pdbx_seq_one_letter_code
_entity_poly.pdbx_strand_id
1 'polypeptide(L)'
;MTVQDPRLKFPQKVPPRTNTVAPEADIRINHIVNQWPQDVAFSDIWEASAREHVLENKPTEHALNKRREKSATSKLEPTSNDSQIPIILIQRGNTTFHGLTSQNPLSNAEVLEGWTLILPRGWGNAFWKSFVFAGARTGGFENIRQMQFESGFGCYPFDFPGTKAYENFRAQLKKSLEIEWSQKPPAKRVNHTKLGVDHPFEAAFEYLGGNVEDTKCWLLQGERLISTFLDGGEAQMRLAMETMLSKRGIQCPQFRLEDALFKVRVTYLDRRKPMVNAMVYLVEDQKEYNSYASHQKASKKSVAQNIYTHGRKHIGYLTNGGFSLTTGCGFGVGACTITGVRAMRDIDQRQKRKVKMMVLVQNPNSVEGWPAQLEILG
;
A
#
# COMPACT_ATOMS: atom_id res chain seq x y z
N MET A 1 18.43 9.07 21.13
CA MET A 1 17.81 9.75 22.30
C MET A 1 17.48 8.75 23.41
N THR A 2 17.39 9.18 24.67
CA THR A 2 16.98 8.37 25.83
C THR A 2 15.69 8.89 26.47
N VAL A 3 14.88 7.99 27.04
CA VAL A 3 13.61 8.33 27.71
C VAL A 3 13.48 7.62 29.05
N GLN A 4 12.72 8.22 29.95
CA GLN A 4 12.42 7.65 31.27
C GLN A 4 11.43 6.49 31.15
N ASP A 5 11.44 5.59 32.15
CA ASP A 5 10.43 4.55 32.29
C ASP A 5 9.01 5.14 32.29
N PRO A 6 8.16 4.81 31.30
CA PRO A 6 6.84 5.41 31.17
C PRO A 6 5.89 4.99 32.31
N ARG A 7 6.24 3.98 33.10
CA ARG A 7 5.47 3.53 34.26
C ARG A 7 5.58 4.48 35.44
N LEU A 8 6.61 5.33 35.51
CA LEU A 8 6.78 6.28 36.61
C LEU A 8 5.65 7.32 36.65
N LYS A 9 5.25 7.81 35.47
CA LYS A 9 4.17 8.80 35.31
C LYS A 9 2.80 8.19 35.01
N PHE A 10 2.67 6.86 35.13
CA PHE A 10 1.44 6.12 34.83
C PHE A 10 0.37 6.31 35.93
N PRO A 11 -0.93 6.41 35.60
CA PRO A 11 -1.49 6.50 34.25
C PRO A 11 -1.44 7.93 33.69
N GLN A 12 -1.16 8.05 32.39
CA GLN A 12 -1.33 9.32 31.67
C GLN A 12 -2.77 9.39 31.15
N LYS A 13 -3.50 10.43 31.56
CA LYS A 13 -4.83 10.70 31.00
C LYS A 13 -4.69 11.26 29.59
N VAL A 14 -5.65 10.94 28.72
CA VAL A 14 -5.74 11.53 27.38
C VAL A 14 -5.82 13.06 27.52
N PRO A 15 -4.86 13.84 26.98
CA PRO A 15 -4.98 15.28 27.00
C PRO A 15 -6.15 15.73 26.11
N PRO A 16 -6.75 16.91 26.37
CA PRO A 16 -7.76 17.46 25.47
C PRO A 16 -7.16 17.63 24.07
N ARG A 17 -7.84 17.10 23.05
CA ARG A 17 -7.43 17.25 21.66
C ARG A 17 -7.72 18.68 21.22
N THR A 18 -6.67 19.47 21.07
CA THR A 18 -6.74 20.81 20.51
C THR A 18 -6.02 20.78 19.17
N ASN A 19 -6.70 21.18 18.08
CA ASN A 19 -6.11 21.25 16.74
C ASN A 19 -5.35 22.57 16.52
N THR A 20 -4.87 23.19 17.59
CA THR A 20 -4.19 24.48 17.56
C THR A 20 -2.72 24.25 17.84
N VAL A 21 -1.89 24.54 16.85
CA VAL A 21 -0.44 24.62 17.06
C VAL A 21 -0.13 26.05 17.51
N ALA A 22 0.61 26.18 18.62
CA ALA A 22 1.03 27.48 19.11
C ALA A 22 2.06 28.10 18.14
N PRO A 23 2.00 29.41 17.82
CA PRO A 23 2.94 30.04 16.89
C PRO A 23 4.42 29.83 17.27
N GLU A 24 4.72 29.74 18.57
CA GLU A 24 6.06 29.49 19.09
C GLU A 24 6.56 28.08 18.73
N ALA A 25 5.66 27.11 18.66
CA ALA A 25 5.99 25.75 18.23
C ALA A 25 6.32 25.72 16.73
N ASP A 26 5.59 26.46 15.90
CA ASP A 26 5.86 26.57 14.45
C ASP A 26 7.22 27.23 14.20
N ILE A 27 7.53 28.31 14.90
CA ILE A 27 8.85 28.98 14.82
C ILE A 27 9.96 28.00 15.21
N ARG A 28 9.76 27.22 16.28
CA ARG A 28 10.73 26.22 16.74
C ARG A 28 10.92 25.11 15.71
N ILE A 29 9.84 24.59 15.12
CA ILE A 29 9.91 23.56 14.07
C ILE A 29 10.68 24.10 12.86
N ASN A 30 10.35 25.31 12.39
CA ASN A 30 11.07 25.95 11.30
C ASN A 30 12.56 26.11 11.60
N HIS A 31 12.92 26.49 12.83
CA HIS A 31 14.31 26.58 13.24
C HIS A 31 15.02 25.22 13.19
N ILE A 32 14.40 24.15 13.72
CA ILE A 32 14.97 22.79 13.69
C ILE A 32 15.13 22.28 12.26
N VAL A 33 14.16 22.53 11.38
CA VAL A 33 14.23 22.13 9.96
C VAL A 33 15.37 22.86 9.24
N ASN A 34 15.59 24.14 9.54
CA ASN A 34 16.68 24.92 8.96
C ASN A 34 18.06 24.58 9.57
N GLN A 35 18.10 24.19 10.83
CA GLN A 35 19.31 23.84 11.58
C GLN A 35 19.22 22.41 12.10
N TRP A 36 19.20 21.46 11.17
CA TRP A 36 19.04 20.05 11.50
C TRP A 36 20.25 19.54 12.31
N PRO A 37 20.06 19.00 13.53
CA PRO A 37 21.18 18.51 14.33
C PRO A 37 21.83 17.28 13.67
N GLN A 38 23.16 17.19 13.75
CA GLN A 38 23.92 16.12 13.10
C GLN A 38 23.78 14.76 13.81
N ASP A 39 23.44 14.77 15.09
CA ASP A 39 23.37 13.62 15.98
C ASP A 39 21.94 13.12 16.23
N VAL A 40 20.93 13.62 15.50
CA VAL A 40 19.52 13.19 15.68
C VAL A 40 19.34 11.67 15.52
N ALA A 41 20.10 11.05 14.62
CA ALA A 41 20.06 9.62 14.37
C ALA A 41 20.83 8.79 15.41
N PHE A 42 21.62 9.43 16.28
CA PHE A 42 22.43 8.74 17.29
C PHE A 42 21.56 8.19 18.43
N SER A 43 21.79 6.92 18.76
CA SER A 43 21.10 6.25 19.87
C SER A 43 21.92 5.08 20.38
N ASP A 44 22.09 5.00 21.70
CA ASP A 44 22.80 3.90 22.36
C ASP A 44 22.10 2.55 22.22
N ILE A 45 20.90 2.51 21.62
CA ILE A 45 20.18 1.26 21.37
C ILE A 45 20.99 0.29 20.49
N TRP A 46 21.92 0.79 19.68
CA TRP A 46 22.81 -0.03 18.86
C TRP A 46 23.88 -0.75 19.67
N GLU A 47 24.23 -0.24 20.85
CA GLU A 47 25.21 -0.83 21.75
C GLU A 47 24.61 -2.01 22.53
N ALA A 48 25.28 -3.17 22.48
CA ALA A 48 24.81 -4.38 23.18
C ALA A 48 24.81 -4.19 24.70
N SER A 49 25.87 -3.61 25.25
CA SER A 49 26.02 -3.32 26.67
C SER A 49 24.91 -2.40 27.20
N ALA A 50 24.52 -1.38 26.43
CA ALA A 50 23.43 -0.48 26.80
C ALA A 50 22.07 -1.21 26.82
N ARG A 51 21.81 -2.08 25.84
CA ARG A 51 20.57 -2.90 25.82
C ARG A 51 20.50 -3.89 26.98
N GLU A 52 21.62 -4.53 27.31
CA GLU A 52 21.73 -5.49 28.41
C GLU A 52 21.56 -4.78 29.76
N HIS A 53 22.28 -3.69 29.96
CA HIS A 53 22.20 -2.89 31.19
C HIS A 53 20.77 -2.44 31.50
N VAL A 54 20.04 -1.95 30.50
CA VAL A 54 18.65 -1.46 30.65
C VAL A 54 17.65 -2.61 30.84
N LEU A 55 17.97 -3.83 30.41
CA LEU A 55 17.17 -5.02 30.66
C LEU A 55 17.39 -5.56 32.09
N GLU A 56 18.64 -5.66 32.52
CA GLU A 56 19.03 -6.19 33.83
C GLU A 56 18.59 -5.28 34.98
N ASN A 57 18.73 -3.96 34.80
CA ASN A 57 18.37 -2.97 35.81
C ASN A 57 16.90 -2.52 35.73
N LYS A 58 16.05 -3.27 35.01
CA LYS A 58 14.63 -2.94 34.88
C LYS A 58 13.90 -3.17 36.21
N PRO A 59 13.28 -2.13 36.81
CA PRO A 59 12.53 -2.32 38.04
C PRO A 59 11.26 -3.16 37.80
N THR A 60 10.98 -4.06 38.75
CA THR A 60 9.76 -4.87 38.75
C THR A 60 8.53 -4.01 39.05
N GLU A 61 7.35 -4.43 38.59
CA GLU A 61 6.09 -3.74 38.93
C GLU A 61 5.87 -3.67 40.46
N HIS A 62 6.23 -4.74 41.18
CA HIS A 62 6.12 -4.78 42.62
C HIS A 62 7.01 -3.72 43.30
N ALA A 63 8.26 -3.57 42.86
CA ALA A 63 9.16 -2.55 43.39
C ALA A 63 8.63 -1.12 43.14
N LEU A 64 8.07 -0.86 41.95
CA LEU A 64 7.44 0.42 41.64
C LEU A 64 6.19 0.66 42.48
N ASN A 65 5.34 -0.34 42.69
CA ASN A 65 4.15 -0.23 43.53
C ASN A 65 4.50 0.05 45.00
N LYS A 66 5.51 -0.64 45.54
CA LYS A 66 6.03 -0.37 46.89
C LYS A 66 6.57 1.06 47.02
N ARG A 67 7.12 1.63 45.94
CA ARG A 67 7.53 3.04 45.90
C ARG A 67 6.32 3.98 45.89
N ARG A 68 5.25 3.62 45.16
CA ARG A 68 3.99 4.39 45.13
C ARG A 68 3.29 4.41 46.49
N GLU A 69 3.29 3.30 47.22
CA GLU A 69 2.73 3.21 48.58
C GLU A 69 3.38 4.19 49.57
N LYS A 70 4.67 4.50 49.37
CA LYS A 70 5.43 5.44 50.19
C LYS A 70 5.31 6.89 49.70
N SER A 71 4.77 7.11 48.51
CA SER A 71 4.60 8.43 47.91
C SER A 71 3.21 8.97 48.24
N ALA A 72 3.09 10.29 48.45
CA ALA A 72 1.79 10.93 48.60
C ALA A 72 0.96 10.92 47.30
N THR A 73 1.62 10.73 46.15
CA THR A 73 1.00 10.72 44.82
C THR A 73 1.16 9.38 44.12
N SER A 74 0.18 9.01 43.30
CA SER A 74 0.23 7.80 42.46
C SER A 74 1.31 7.84 41.38
N LYS A 75 1.74 9.05 40.98
CA LYS A 75 2.87 9.28 40.08
C LYS A 75 4.17 9.37 40.87
N LEU A 76 5.21 8.76 40.33
CA LEU A 76 6.55 8.73 40.90
C LEU A 76 7.43 9.75 40.20
N GLU A 77 8.17 10.53 40.99
CA GLU A 77 9.24 11.35 40.44
C GLU A 77 10.42 10.46 40.01
N PRO A 78 11.07 10.76 38.86
CA PRO A 78 12.25 10.04 38.41
C PRO A 78 13.42 10.25 39.38
N THR A 79 14.13 9.16 39.67
CA THR A 79 15.35 9.14 40.47
C THR A 79 16.55 8.77 39.60
N SER A 80 17.77 9.00 40.07
CA SER A 80 19.01 8.59 39.38
C SER A 80 19.12 7.08 39.17
N ASN A 81 18.41 6.29 39.96
CA ASN A 81 18.39 4.83 39.88
C ASN A 81 17.35 4.29 38.90
N ASP A 82 16.49 5.16 38.35
CA ASP A 82 15.49 4.76 37.37
C ASP A 82 16.10 4.61 35.98
N SER A 83 15.65 3.57 35.27
CA SER A 83 16.20 3.21 33.96
C SER A 83 16.01 4.35 32.94
N GLN A 84 17.12 4.72 32.27
CA GLN A 84 17.11 5.55 31.06
C GLN A 84 17.12 4.64 29.84
N ILE A 85 16.03 4.63 29.08
CA ILE A 85 15.81 3.67 28.01
C ILE A 85 16.18 4.34 26.67
N PRO A 86 17.20 3.86 25.95
CA PRO A 86 17.51 4.37 24.63
C PRO A 86 16.43 3.95 23.64
N ILE A 87 15.94 4.90 22.84
CA ILE A 87 14.92 4.64 21.81
C ILE A 87 15.32 5.27 20.48
N ILE A 88 14.66 4.83 19.41
CA ILE A 88 14.66 5.49 18.11
C ILE A 88 13.22 5.76 17.70
N LEU A 89 12.96 6.98 17.22
CA LEU A 89 11.72 7.37 16.60
C LEU A 89 11.99 7.60 15.11
N ILE A 90 11.26 6.88 14.27
CA ILE A 90 11.30 7.04 12.82
C ILE A 90 9.94 7.55 12.38
N GLN A 91 9.89 8.76 11.83
CA GLN A 91 8.68 9.24 11.18
C GLN A 91 8.51 8.46 9.87
N ARG A 92 7.33 7.86 9.70
CA ARG A 92 6.84 7.25 8.47
C ARG A 92 5.92 8.24 7.76
N GLY A 93 5.90 8.16 6.44
CA GLY A 93 5.26 9.14 5.58
C GLY A 93 6.28 9.67 4.58
N ASN A 94 5.83 10.14 3.42
CA ASN A 94 6.72 10.69 2.40
C ASN A 94 6.39 12.15 2.13
N THR A 95 7.43 12.92 1.78
CA THR A 95 7.31 14.32 1.37
C THR A 95 6.78 14.49 -0.05
N THR A 96 6.74 13.46 -0.90
CA THR A 96 6.12 13.52 -2.24
C THR A 96 6.07 12.13 -2.87
N PHE A 97 4.92 11.47 -2.88
CA PHE A 97 4.58 10.49 -3.93
C PHE A 97 3.35 11.04 -4.66
N HIS A 98 3.56 12.06 -5.50
CA HIS A 98 2.58 12.39 -6.52
C HIS A 98 2.61 11.26 -7.55
N GLY A 99 1.49 10.58 -7.78
CA GLY A 99 1.38 9.69 -8.92
C GLY A 99 1.73 10.46 -10.20
N LEU A 100 2.46 9.83 -11.11
CA LEU A 100 2.98 10.44 -12.35
C LEU A 100 1.88 11.03 -13.26
N THR A 101 0.61 10.78 -12.97
CA THR A 101 -0.51 11.09 -13.85
C THR A 101 -1.67 11.85 -13.20
N SER A 102 -1.57 12.33 -11.94
CA SER A 102 -2.67 13.09 -11.33
C SER A 102 -2.25 14.34 -10.55
N GLN A 103 -2.87 15.47 -10.91
CA GLN A 103 -2.84 16.71 -10.14
C GLN A 103 -3.65 16.63 -8.83
N ASN A 104 -4.49 15.59 -8.68
CA ASN A 104 -5.22 15.24 -7.45
C ASN A 104 -4.97 13.76 -7.13
N PRO A 105 -3.99 13.39 -6.30
CA PRO A 105 -3.74 11.99 -5.99
C PRO A 105 -4.99 11.35 -5.38
N LEU A 106 -5.36 10.17 -5.88
CA LEU A 106 -6.46 9.35 -5.33
C LEU A 106 -6.12 8.73 -3.96
N SER A 107 -5.06 9.19 -3.29
CA SER A 107 -4.59 8.72 -1.98
C SER A 107 -4.63 9.83 -0.95
N ASN A 108 -5.02 9.49 0.28
CA ASN A 108 -4.89 10.38 1.43
C ASN A 108 -3.56 10.10 2.14
N ALA A 109 -2.70 11.12 2.28
CA ALA A 109 -1.38 11.00 2.88
C ALA A 109 -1.43 10.57 4.36
N GLU A 110 -2.53 10.91 5.05
CA GLU A 110 -2.75 10.62 6.48
C GLU A 110 -2.63 9.14 6.82
N VAL A 111 -2.93 8.24 5.88
CA VAL A 111 -2.92 6.78 6.13
C VAL A 111 -1.50 6.19 6.13
N LEU A 112 -0.56 6.89 5.49
CA LEU A 112 0.86 6.47 5.39
C LEU A 112 1.73 7.15 6.44
N GLU A 113 1.26 8.26 6.97
CA GLU A 113 1.95 9.02 8.00
C GLU A 113 1.84 8.32 9.36
N GLY A 114 2.92 8.36 10.11
CA GLY A 114 2.93 7.84 11.48
C GLY A 114 4.33 7.77 12.05
N TRP A 115 4.45 7.13 13.21
CA TRP A 115 5.73 6.96 13.88
C TRP A 115 6.02 5.48 14.11
N THR A 116 7.26 5.08 13.88
CA THR A 116 7.80 3.79 14.31
C THR A 116 8.72 4.03 15.49
N LEU A 117 8.34 3.46 16.63
CA LEU A 117 9.15 3.45 17.85
C LEU A 117 9.92 2.14 17.94
N ILE A 118 11.25 2.24 18.01
CA ILE A 118 12.15 1.12 18.28
C ILE A 118 12.63 1.23 19.72
N LEU A 119 12.51 0.14 20.48
CA LEU A 119 12.83 0.06 21.91
C LEU A 119 13.55 -1.25 22.25
N PRO A 120 14.35 -1.30 23.34
CA PRO A 120 15.03 -2.52 23.77
C PRO A 120 14.05 -3.62 24.18
N ARG A 121 14.45 -4.88 24.00
CA ARG A 121 13.70 -6.06 24.47
C ARG A 121 13.32 -5.91 25.95
N GLY A 122 12.16 -6.43 26.32
CA GLY A 122 11.66 -6.43 27.70
C GLY A 122 10.89 -5.17 28.08
N TRP A 123 11.03 -4.07 27.34
CA TRP A 123 10.32 -2.80 27.61
C TRP A 123 8.98 -2.65 26.88
N GLY A 124 8.69 -3.53 25.91
CA GLY A 124 7.47 -3.44 25.07
C GLY A 124 6.17 -3.31 25.86
N ASN A 125 5.94 -4.15 26.88
CA ASN A 125 4.69 -4.10 27.66
C ASN A 125 4.55 -2.82 28.51
N ALA A 126 5.68 -2.26 29.00
CA ALA A 126 5.66 -1.02 29.78
C ALA A 126 5.21 0.16 28.92
N PHE A 127 5.78 0.30 27.72
CA PHE A 127 5.37 1.33 26.76
C PHE A 127 3.96 1.09 26.22
N TRP A 128 3.64 -0.15 25.85
CA TRP A 128 2.34 -0.51 25.29
C TRP A 128 1.19 -0.15 26.22
N LYS A 129 1.28 -0.52 27.50
CA LYS A 129 0.27 -0.14 28.51
C LYS A 129 0.13 1.39 28.60
N SER A 130 1.24 2.12 28.68
CA SER A 130 1.19 3.58 28.76
C SER A 130 0.50 4.22 27.55
N PHE A 131 0.72 3.72 26.33
CA PHE A 131 0.03 4.20 25.14
C PHE A 131 -1.46 3.92 25.16
N VAL A 132 -1.87 2.71 25.54
CA VAL A 132 -3.29 2.35 25.62
C VAL A 132 -4.03 3.23 26.64
N PHE A 133 -3.43 3.48 27.80
CA PHE A 133 -4.01 4.39 28.81
C PHE A 133 -4.04 5.85 28.35
N ALA A 134 -3.08 6.26 27.52
CA ALA A 134 -3.08 7.56 26.85
C ALA A 134 -4.06 7.66 25.66
N GLY A 135 -4.86 6.62 25.41
CA GLY A 135 -5.95 6.63 24.42
C GLY A 135 -5.59 6.05 23.05
N ALA A 136 -4.40 5.45 22.89
CA ALA A 136 -4.05 4.72 21.68
C ALA A 136 -4.93 3.48 21.53
N ARG A 137 -5.38 3.22 20.29
CA ARG A 137 -6.08 1.97 19.93
C ARG A 137 -5.10 1.01 19.29
N THR A 138 -5.31 -0.27 19.53
CA THR A 138 -4.44 -1.33 19.02
C THR A 138 -5.00 -1.85 17.69
N GLY A 139 -4.11 -2.22 16.78
CA GLY A 139 -4.46 -2.80 15.48
C GLY A 139 -3.63 -4.04 15.20
N GLY A 140 -4.26 -5.05 14.59
CA GLY A 140 -3.60 -6.29 14.17
C GLY A 140 -3.13 -6.24 12.71
N PHE A 141 -2.67 -7.39 12.21
CA PHE A 141 -2.22 -7.53 10.81
C PHE A 141 -3.29 -7.13 9.79
N GLU A 142 -4.55 -7.48 10.01
CA GLU A 142 -5.64 -7.11 9.09
C GLU A 142 -5.88 -5.60 9.08
N ASN A 143 -5.75 -4.93 10.22
CA ASN A 143 -5.88 -3.47 10.27
C ASN A 143 -4.72 -2.78 9.55
N ILE A 144 -3.50 -3.31 9.67
CA ILE A 144 -2.33 -2.81 8.92
C ILE A 144 -2.53 -2.98 7.42
N ARG A 145 -3.03 -4.15 7.00
CA ARG A 145 -3.35 -4.43 5.61
C ARG A 145 -4.46 -3.49 5.08
N GLN A 146 -5.51 -3.25 5.87
CA GLN A 146 -6.56 -2.31 5.50
C GLN A 146 -6.02 -0.88 5.40
N MET A 147 -5.17 -0.42 6.33
CA MET A 147 -4.53 0.90 6.22
C MET A 147 -3.70 1.00 4.93
N GLN A 148 -2.93 -0.03 4.58
CA GLN A 148 -2.19 -0.02 3.33
C GLN A 148 -3.12 -0.01 2.10
N PHE A 149 -4.24 -0.72 2.13
CA PHE A 149 -5.25 -0.65 1.08
C PHE A 149 -5.83 0.77 0.94
N GLU A 150 -6.22 1.41 2.05
CA GLU A 150 -6.75 2.78 2.06
C GLU A 150 -5.71 3.83 1.62
N SER A 151 -4.41 3.54 1.81
CA SER A 151 -3.34 4.39 1.27
C SER A 151 -3.25 4.38 -0.26
N GLY A 152 -3.78 3.34 -0.89
CA GLY A 152 -3.70 3.14 -2.33
C GLY A 152 -2.33 2.72 -2.86
N PHE A 153 -1.42 2.28 -1.99
CA PHE A 153 -0.13 1.71 -2.35
C PHE A 153 -0.12 0.19 -2.20
N GLY A 154 0.71 -0.48 -2.99
CA GLY A 154 0.90 -1.92 -2.87
C GLY A 154 1.57 -2.30 -1.53
N CYS A 155 1.08 -3.37 -0.91
CA CYS A 155 1.63 -3.97 0.30
C CYS A 155 2.49 -5.19 -0.03
N TYR A 156 3.72 -5.22 0.47
CA TYR A 156 4.56 -6.43 0.39
C TYR A 156 4.12 -7.45 1.46
N PRO A 157 3.97 -8.74 1.13
CA PRO A 157 4.25 -9.37 -0.17
C PRO A 157 3.06 -9.45 -1.14
N PHE A 158 1.87 -9.00 -0.73
CA PHE A 158 0.59 -9.31 -1.39
C PHE A 158 0.38 -8.65 -2.76
N ASP A 159 1.01 -7.50 -3.02
CA ASP A 159 0.83 -6.72 -4.25
C ASP A 159 2.12 -6.63 -5.07
N PHE A 160 2.99 -7.65 -4.96
CA PHE A 160 4.32 -7.68 -5.58
C PHE A 160 4.52 -8.92 -6.49
N PRO A 161 3.75 -9.07 -7.60
CA PRO A 161 3.90 -10.15 -8.57
C PRO A 161 5.33 -10.33 -9.10
N GLY A 162 5.69 -11.57 -9.38
CA GLY A 162 7.04 -11.97 -9.81
C GLY A 162 8.02 -12.23 -8.67
N THR A 163 7.68 -11.84 -7.43
CA THR A 163 8.48 -12.16 -6.24
C THR A 163 8.11 -13.54 -5.68
N LYS A 164 9.10 -14.27 -5.14
CA LYS A 164 8.84 -15.59 -4.51
C LYS A 164 7.82 -15.51 -3.37
N ALA A 165 7.84 -14.42 -2.60
CA ALA A 165 6.91 -14.22 -1.50
C ALA A 165 5.46 -14.05 -1.99
N TYR A 166 5.27 -13.29 -3.08
CA TYR A 166 3.97 -13.17 -3.72
C TYR A 166 3.49 -14.50 -4.28
N GLU A 167 4.32 -15.26 -5.00
CA GLU A 167 3.90 -16.55 -5.57
C GLU A 167 3.47 -17.55 -4.49
N ASN A 168 4.19 -17.60 -3.37
CA ASN A 168 3.79 -18.42 -2.22
C ASN A 168 2.44 -17.99 -1.66
N PHE A 169 2.20 -16.68 -1.51
CA PHE A 169 0.94 -16.14 -1.05
C PHE A 169 -0.21 -16.42 -2.03
N ARG A 170 0.01 -16.18 -3.32
CA ARG A 170 -0.94 -16.44 -4.40
C ARG A 170 -1.35 -17.90 -4.44
N ALA A 171 -0.41 -18.84 -4.31
CA ALA A 171 -0.70 -20.27 -4.27
C ALA A 171 -1.58 -20.65 -3.06
N GLN A 172 -1.30 -20.09 -1.88
CA GLN A 172 -2.13 -20.29 -0.68
C GLN A 172 -3.54 -19.71 -0.85
N LEU A 173 -3.63 -18.49 -1.39
CA LEU A 173 -4.90 -17.82 -1.65
C LEU A 173 -5.73 -18.62 -2.66
N LYS A 174 -5.14 -19.04 -3.78
CA LYS A 174 -5.78 -19.88 -4.81
C LYS A 174 -6.39 -21.13 -4.18
N LYS A 175 -5.59 -21.90 -3.43
CA LYS A 175 -6.06 -23.10 -2.74
C LYS A 175 -7.24 -22.81 -1.80
N SER A 176 -7.17 -21.71 -1.04
CA SER A 176 -8.25 -21.33 -0.11
C SER A 176 -9.56 -21.00 -0.84
N LEU A 177 -9.49 -20.29 -1.96
CA LEU A 177 -10.65 -19.91 -2.77
C LEU A 177 -11.25 -21.11 -3.51
N GLU A 178 -10.41 -22.02 -4.01
CA GLU A 178 -10.84 -23.29 -4.60
C GLU A 178 -11.58 -24.17 -3.58
N ILE A 179 -11.07 -24.26 -2.35
CA ILE A 179 -11.74 -24.97 -1.26
C ILE A 179 -13.11 -24.33 -0.98
N GLU A 180 -13.16 -23.01 -0.78
CA GLU A 180 -14.42 -22.30 -0.51
C GLU A 180 -15.44 -22.48 -1.64
N TRP A 181 -14.98 -22.46 -2.89
CA TRP A 181 -15.83 -22.71 -4.06
C TRP A 181 -16.31 -24.16 -4.14
N SER A 182 -15.45 -25.14 -3.84
CA SER A 182 -15.79 -26.56 -3.92
C SER A 182 -16.76 -27.01 -2.82
N GLN A 183 -16.74 -26.36 -1.66
CA GLN A 183 -17.67 -26.60 -0.55
C GLN A 183 -19.10 -26.14 -0.88
N LYS A 184 -19.27 -25.19 -1.79
CA LYS A 184 -20.60 -24.71 -2.21
C LYS A 184 -21.25 -25.76 -3.12
N PRO A 185 -22.53 -26.14 -2.89
CA PRO A 185 -23.20 -27.12 -3.75
C PRO A 185 -23.32 -26.60 -5.19
N PRO A 186 -23.42 -27.48 -6.20
CA PRO A 186 -23.36 -27.10 -7.61
C PRO A 186 -24.30 -25.96 -8.03
N ALA A 187 -25.52 -25.90 -7.48
CA ALA A 187 -26.50 -24.86 -7.77
C ALA A 187 -26.24 -23.51 -7.07
N LYS A 188 -25.31 -23.46 -6.11
CA LYS A 188 -24.95 -22.25 -5.34
C LYS A 188 -23.55 -21.73 -5.65
N ARG A 189 -22.71 -22.52 -6.31
CA ARG A 189 -21.38 -22.10 -6.77
C ARG A 189 -21.44 -21.45 -8.15
N VAL A 190 -20.58 -20.47 -8.38
CA VAL A 190 -20.48 -19.75 -9.65
C VAL A 190 -19.86 -20.65 -10.72
N ASN A 191 -20.45 -20.72 -11.91
CA ASN A 191 -19.86 -21.46 -13.03
C ASN A 191 -18.93 -20.56 -13.84
N HIS A 192 -17.64 -20.53 -13.46
CA HIS A 192 -16.64 -19.66 -14.09
C HIS A 192 -16.41 -19.95 -15.59
N THR A 193 -16.55 -21.21 -16.03
CA THR A 193 -16.48 -21.58 -17.46
C THR A 193 -17.57 -20.88 -18.28
N LYS A 194 -18.80 -20.81 -17.75
CA LYS A 194 -19.89 -20.06 -18.41
C LYS A 194 -19.68 -18.55 -18.40
N LEU A 195 -18.92 -18.04 -17.44
CA LEU A 195 -18.56 -16.62 -17.38
C LEU A 195 -17.35 -16.27 -18.26
N GLY A 196 -16.67 -17.26 -18.85
CA GLY A 196 -15.45 -17.06 -19.63
C GLY A 196 -14.27 -16.57 -18.79
N VAL A 197 -14.21 -16.97 -17.52
CA VAL A 197 -13.11 -16.62 -16.60
C VAL A 197 -12.21 -17.84 -16.40
N ASP A 198 -11.02 -17.79 -17.00
CA ASP A 198 -10.07 -18.92 -16.99
C ASP A 198 -9.40 -19.11 -15.63
N HIS A 199 -9.00 -18.00 -14.99
CA HIS A 199 -8.29 -18.00 -13.71
C HIS A 199 -9.07 -17.24 -12.63
N PRO A 200 -10.19 -17.78 -12.10
CA PRO A 200 -11.06 -17.05 -11.16
C PRO A 200 -10.49 -16.95 -9.74
N PHE A 201 -9.55 -17.83 -9.38
CA PHE A 201 -9.01 -17.96 -8.02
C PHE A 201 -7.60 -17.39 -7.85
N GLU A 202 -7.02 -16.81 -8.90
CA GLU A 202 -5.69 -16.22 -8.86
C GLU A 202 -5.53 -15.09 -9.89
N ALA A 203 -4.60 -14.17 -9.63
CA ALA A 203 -4.14 -13.20 -10.60
C ALA A 203 -3.04 -13.84 -11.46
N ALA A 204 -3.41 -14.38 -12.62
CA ALA A 204 -2.52 -15.15 -13.49
C ALA A 204 -1.73 -14.27 -14.46
N PHE A 205 -0.83 -13.44 -13.91
CA PHE A 205 -0.07 -12.45 -14.68
C PHE A 205 0.74 -13.06 -15.84
N GLU A 206 1.17 -14.31 -15.71
CA GLU A 206 1.96 -15.02 -16.73
C GLU A 206 1.21 -15.22 -18.04
N TYR A 207 -0.13 -15.21 -18.00
CA TYR A 207 -0.99 -15.43 -19.16
C TYR A 207 -1.32 -14.12 -19.91
N LEU A 208 -0.90 -12.96 -19.40
CA LEU A 208 -1.12 -11.67 -20.06
C LEU A 208 -0.18 -11.43 -21.24
N GLY A 209 1.01 -12.05 -21.22
CA GLY A 209 2.08 -11.87 -22.22
C GLY A 209 1.98 -12.77 -23.45
N GLY A 210 0.93 -13.57 -23.58
CA GLY A 210 0.63 -14.40 -24.77
C GLY A 210 1.48 -15.66 -24.97
N ASN A 211 2.67 -15.74 -24.37
CA ASN A 211 3.50 -16.94 -24.40
C ASN A 211 3.59 -17.51 -22.98
N VAL A 212 3.32 -18.80 -22.78
CA VAL A 212 3.11 -19.38 -21.43
C VAL A 212 4.31 -20.22 -20.97
N GLU A 213 5.10 -20.74 -21.91
CA GLU A 213 6.02 -21.85 -21.61
C GLU A 213 7.28 -21.48 -20.80
N ASP A 214 7.58 -20.20 -20.54
CA ASP A 214 8.72 -19.80 -19.70
C ASP A 214 8.58 -18.40 -19.06
N THR A 215 7.35 -17.93 -18.91
CA THR A 215 7.09 -16.52 -18.67
C THR A 215 7.11 -16.18 -17.19
N LYS A 216 8.17 -15.49 -16.76
CA LYS A 216 8.26 -14.92 -15.42
C LYS A 216 7.94 -13.44 -15.47
N CYS A 217 6.76 -13.07 -14.99
CA CYS A 217 6.40 -11.67 -14.87
C CYS A 217 7.30 -10.95 -13.86
N TRP A 218 7.52 -9.64 -14.07
CA TRP A 218 8.33 -8.83 -13.18
C TRP A 218 7.79 -7.41 -13.09
N LEU A 219 7.89 -6.82 -11.91
CA LEU A 219 7.44 -5.45 -11.66
C LEU A 219 8.54 -4.44 -11.92
N LEU A 220 8.24 -3.42 -12.73
CA LEU A 220 9.09 -2.24 -12.82
C LEU A 220 8.78 -1.31 -11.63
N GLN A 221 9.84 -0.85 -10.96
CA GLN A 221 9.74 0.07 -9.82
C GLN A 221 10.69 1.25 -10.01
N GLY A 222 10.26 2.42 -9.53
CA GLY A 222 11.03 3.65 -9.57
C GLY A 222 10.54 4.59 -10.66
N GLU A 223 10.16 5.79 -10.24
CA GLU A 223 9.57 6.85 -11.05
C GLU A 223 10.34 7.15 -12.35
N ARG A 224 11.67 7.20 -12.30
CA ARG A 224 12.53 7.43 -13.48
C ARG A 224 12.47 6.29 -14.50
N LEU A 225 12.40 5.05 -14.02
CA LEU A 225 12.26 3.90 -14.91
C LEU A 225 10.84 3.85 -15.47
N ILE A 226 9.82 4.13 -14.66
CA ILE A 226 8.43 4.14 -15.11
C ILE A 226 8.22 5.17 -16.23
N SER A 227 8.69 6.40 -16.06
CA SER A 227 8.64 7.43 -17.12
C SER A 227 9.39 6.98 -18.39
N THR A 228 10.59 6.40 -18.25
CA THR A 228 11.36 5.88 -19.39
C THR A 228 10.62 4.76 -20.14
N PHE A 229 10.00 3.83 -19.42
CA PHE A 229 9.26 2.71 -20.02
C PHE A 229 7.91 3.13 -20.60
N LEU A 230 7.36 4.25 -20.15
CA LEU A 230 6.12 4.82 -20.67
C LEU A 230 6.32 5.53 -22.01
N ASP A 231 7.39 6.31 -22.15
CA ASP A 231 7.59 7.19 -23.31
C ASP A 231 8.74 6.75 -24.24
N GLY A 232 9.67 5.93 -23.74
CA GLY A 232 10.89 5.56 -24.47
C GLY A 232 10.74 4.45 -25.50
N GLY A 233 11.75 4.33 -26.36
CA GLY A 233 11.96 3.15 -27.22
C GLY A 233 12.70 2.04 -26.48
N GLU A 234 12.68 0.80 -27.00
CA GLU A 234 13.33 -0.36 -26.35
C GLU A 234 14.82 -0.13 -26.05
N ALA A 235 15.56 0.49 -26.97
CA ALA A 235 16.97 0.82 -26.77
C ALA A 235 17.19 1.78 -25.59
N GLN A 236 16.31 2.78 -25.41
CA GLN A 236 16.37 3.72 -24.29
C GLN A 236 16.03 3.04 -22.96
N MET A 237 15.01 2.17 -22.96
CA MET A 237 14.64 1.38 -21.78
C MET A 237 15.78 0.48 -21.33
N ARG A 238 16.42 -0.21 -22.27
CA ARG A 238 17.55 -1.10 -22.00
C ARG A 238 18.74 -0.33 -21.46
N LEU A 239 19.10 0.79 -22.08
CA LEU A 239 20.17 1.67 -21.61
C LEU A 239 19.90 2.19 -20.18
N ALA A 240 18.65 2.58 -19.88
CA ALA A 240 18.28 3.03 -18.55
C ALA A 240 18.42 1.93 -17.49
N MET A 241 18.00 0.70 -17.80
CA MET A 241 18.20 -0.46 -16.92
C MET A 241 19.68 -0.78 -16.72
N GLU A 242 20.45 -0.88 -17.81
CA GLU A 242 21.90 -1.14 -17.76
C GLU A 242 22.64 -0.09 -16.92
N THR A 243 22.30 1.19 -17.08
CA THR A 243 22.88 2.30 -16.30
C THR A 243 22.54 2.19 -14.81
N MET A 244 21.31 1.79 -14.45
CA MET A 244 20.88 1.68 -13.06
C MET A 244 21.45 0.43 -12.37
N LEU A 245 21.54 -0.68 -13.09
CA LEU A 245 22.03 -1.96 -12.58
C LEU A 245 23.56 -1.99 -12.47
N SER A 246 24.28 -1.41 -13.42
CA SER A 246 25.75 -1.31 -13.39
C SER A 246 26.27 -0.55 -12.18
N LYS A 247 25.57 0.50 -11.73
CA LYS A 247 25.88 1.22 -10.47
C LYS A 247 25.87 0.33 -9.23
N ARG A 248 25.20 -0.83 -9.31
CA ARG A 248 25.10 -1.83 -8.24
C ARG A 248 25.93 -3.09 -8.52
N GLY A 249 26.72 -3.10 -9.60
CA GLY A 249 27.48 -4.26 -10.03
C GLY A 249 26.61 -5.40 -10.56
N ILE A 250 25.39 -5.11 -11.02
CA ILE A 250 24.44 -6.11 -11.53
C ILE A 250 24.40 -6.02 -13.05
N GLN A 251 24.55 -7.16 -13.73
CA GLN A 251 24.36 -7.23 -15.18
C GLN A 251 22.87 -7.15 -15.53
N CYS A 252 22.52 -6.35 -16.54
CA CYS A 252 21.13 -6.29 -16.99
C CYS A 252 20.70 -7.63 -17.59
N PRO A 253 19.67 -8.29 -17.03
CA PRO A 253 19.15 -9.51 -17.62
C PRO A 253 18.49 -9.20 -18.96
N GLN A 254 18.37 -10.21 -19.82
CA GLN A 254 17.47 -10.12 -20.96
C GLN A 254 16.03 -10.10 -20.45
N PHE A 255 15.21 -9.21 -21.00
CA PHE A 255 13.81 -9.07 -20.62
C PHE A 255 12.93 -8.84 -21.84
N ARG A 256 11.66 -9.27 -21.73
CA ARG A 256 10.59 -8.95 -22.69
C ARG A 256 9.65 -7.94 -22.04
N LEU A 257 9.18 -6.98 -22.83
CA LEU A 257 8.24 -5.96 -22.35
C LEU A 257 6.85 -6.52 -22.06
N GLU A 258 6.50 -7.66 -22.67
CA GLU A 258 5.22 -8.36 -22.46
C GLU A 258 5.09 -8.93 -21.04
N ASP A 259 6.23 -9.25 -20.42
CA ASP A 259 6.31 -9.85 -19.08
C ASP A 259 6.46 -8.76 -18.00
N ALA A 260 6.68 -7.52 -18.43
CA ALA A 260 6.90 -6.38 -17.56
C ALA A 260 5.57 -5.80 -17.09
N LEU A 261 5.49 -5.53 -15.79
CA LEU A 261 4.29 -5.03 -15.14
C LEU A 261 4.54 -3.66 -14.49
N PHE A 262 3.56 -2.76 -14.61
CA PHE A 262 3.43 -1.59 -13.76
C PHE A 262 2.50 -1.89 -12.58
N LYS A 263 2.86 -1.43 -11.39
CA LYS A 263 1.90 -1.32 -10.29
C LYS A 263 0.87 -0.25 -10.63
N VAL A 264 -0.39 -0.57 -10.39
CA VAL A 264 -1.50 0.33 -10.66
C VAL A 264 -2.45 0.37 -9.49
N ARG A 265 -3.17 1.49 -9.39
CA ARG A 265 -4.41 1.57 -8.63
C ARG A 265 -5.56 1.89 -9.56
N VAL A 266 -6.75 1.44 -9.20
CA VAL A 266 -7.95 1.61 -9.99
C VAL A 266 -9.08 2.12 -9.11
N THR A 267 -9.75 3.17 -9.58
CA THR A 267 -10.89 3.80 -8.91
C THR A 267 -12.12 3.71 -9.80
N TYR A 268 -13.18 3.10 -9.30
CA TYR A 268 -14.43 2.96 -10.03
C TYR A 268 -15.09 4.32 -10.26
N LEU A 269 -15.68 4.48 -11.45
CA LEU A 269 -16.45 5.68 -11.80
C LEU A 269 -17.93 5.59 -11.35
N ASP A 270 -18.38 4.41 -10.89
CA ASP A 270 -19.74 4.13 -10.44
C ASP A 270 -19.74 3.39 -9.08
N ARG A 271 -20.92 3.15 -8.48
CA ARG A 271 -21.16 2.57 -7.14
C ARG A 271 -20.88 1.06 -7.02
N ARG A 272 -19.88 0.55 -7.73
CA ARG A 272 -19.46 -0.86 -7.68
C ARG A 272 -18.14 -0.98 -6.91
N LYS A 273 -17.76 -2.21 -6.57
CA LYS A 273 -16.48 -2.53 -5.93
C LYS A 273 -15.77 -3.66 -6.67
N PRO A 274 -14.45 -3.54 -6.89
CA PRO A 274 -13.67 -4.66 -7.37
C PRO A 274 -13.56 -5.73 -6.29
N MET A 275 -13.31 -6.96 -6.73
CA MET A 275 -12.90 -8.08 -5.89
C MET A 275 -11.41 -8.36 -6.08
N VAL A 276 -10.85 -9.16 -5.18
CA VAL A 276 -9.54 -9.79 -5.38
C VAL A 276 -9.58 -10.62 -6.67
N ASN A 277 -8.48 -10.61 -7.43
CA ASN A 277 -8.34 -11.23 -8.75
C ASN A 277 -9.25 -10.64 -9.84
N ALA A 278 -9.83 -9.44 -9.63
CA ALA A 278 -10.55 -8.76 -10.69
C ALA A 278 -9.63 -8.46 -11.88
N MET A 279 -10.17 -8.61 -13.08
CA MET A 279 -9.44 -8.49 -14.34
C MET A 279 -9.63 -7.09 -14.93
N VAL A 280 -8.57 -6.55 -15.52
CA VAL A 280 -8.51 -5.19 -16.08
C VAL A 280 -8.40 -5.26 -17.60
N TYR A 281 -9.34 -4.65 -18.31
CA TYR A 281 -9.44 -4.68 -19.77
C TYR A 281 -9.33 -3.29 -20.39
N LEU A 282 -8.80 -3.24 -21.62
CA LEU A 282 -8.79 -2.02 -22.41
C LEU A 282 -10.18 -1.61 -22.88
N VAL A 283 -10.38 -0.29 -22.96
CA VAL A 283 -11.50 0.31 -23.70
C VAL A 283 -10.96 0.81 -25.04
N GLU A 284 -11.17 0.03 -26.10
CA GLU A 284 -10.64 0.35 -27.44
C GLU A 284 -11.62 1.21 -28.26
N ASP A 285 -12.91 0.91 -28.17
CA ASP A 285 -13.96 1.59 -28.92
C ASP A 285 -14.24 3.00 -28.39
N GLN A 286 -14.28 3.98 -29.29
CA GLN A 286 -14.49 5.39 -28.93
C GLN A 286 -15.94 5.68 -28.51
N LYS A 287 -16.94 4.97 -29.05
CA LYS A 287 -18.35 5.18 -28.70
C LYS A 287 -18.62 4.68 -27.27
N GLU A 288 -18.08 3.53 -26.92
CA GLU A 288 -18.12 3.00 -25.54
C GLU A 288 -17.45 3.94 -24.56
N TYR A 289 -16.22 4.39 -24.87
CA TYR A 289 -15.52 5.37 -24.06
C TYR A 289 -16.36 6.65 -23.86
N ASN A 290 -16.96 7.19 -24.93
CA ASN A 290 -17.81 8.38 -24.83
C ASN A 290 -19.03 8.15 -23.93
N SER A 291 -19.64 6.96 -23.99
CA SER A 291 -20.72 6.56 -23.09
C SER A 291 -20.25 6.65 -21.65
N TYR A 292 -19.14 6.00 -21.29
CA TYR A 292 -18.64 5.99 -19.90
C TYR A 292 -18.20 7.37 -19.42
N ALA A 293 -17.47 8.13 -20.25
CA ALA A 293 -16.96 9.45 -19.90
C ALA A 293 -18.08 10.49 -19.69
N SER A 294 -19.22 10.35 -20.39
CA SER A 294 -20.38 11.23 -20.20
C SER A 294 -21.09 10.99 -18.85
N HIS A 295 -21.10 9.75 -18.35
CA HIS A 295 -21.75 9.38 -17.09
C HIS A 295 -20.98 9.88 -15.86
N GLN A 296 -19.67 10.13 -15.96
CA GLN A 296 -18.88 10.69 -14.86
C GLN A 296 -19.37 12.07 -14.39
N LYS A 297 -20.00 12.86 -15.27
CA LYS A 297 -20.58 14.18 -14.94
C LYS A 297 -21.98 14.10 -14.33
N ALA A 298 -22.72 13.04 -14.62
CA ALA A 298 -24.09 12.87 -14.19
C ALA A 298 -24.11 12.07 -12.89
N SER A 299 -23.87 12.75 -11.76
CA SER A 299 -23.79 12.20 -10.38
C SER A 299 -25.00 11.37 -9.88
N LYS A 300 -25.96 10.97 -10.74
CA LYS A 300 -27.24 10.37 -10.33
C LYS A 300 -27.77 9.21 -11.17
N LYS A 301 -27.14 8.80 -12.29
CA LYS A 301 -27.57 7.61 -13.03
C LYS A 301 -26.44 6.58 -13.09
N SER A 302 -26.67 5.41 -12.50
CA SER A 302 -25.80 4.23 -12.69
C SER A 302 -25.72 3.91 -14.18
N VAL A 303 -24.56 3.43 -14.64
CA VAL A 303 -24.39 2.98 -16.02
C VAL A 303 -25.26 1.73 -16.19
N ALA A 304 -26.49 1.90 -16.69
CA ALA A 304 -27.52 0.87 -16.70
C ALA A 304 -27.37 -0.18 -17.82
N GLN A 305 -26.17 -0.32 -18.37
CA GLN A 305 -25.92 -1.18 -19.54
C GLN A 305 -24.98 -2.33 -19.17
N ASN A 306 -25.33 -3.54 -19.58
CA ASN A 306 -24.47 -4.71 -19.40
C ASN A 306 -23.25 -4.54 -20.32
N ILE A 307 -22.09 -4.30 -19.73
CA ILE A 307 -20.83 -4.14 -20.47
C ILE A 307 -20.09 -5.47 -20.41
N TYR A 308 -20.04 -6.18 -21.52
CA TYR A 308 -19.33 -7.46 -21.60
C TYR A 308 -17.85 -7.28 -21.93
N THR A 309 -17.01 -8.12 -21.33
CA THR A 309 -15.54 -8.10 -21.50
C THR A 309 -15.01 -9.18 -22.42
N HIS A 310 -15.86 -10.10 -22.87
CA HIS A 310 -15.46 -11.17 -23.78
C HIS A 310 -14.86 -10.60 -25.08
N GLY A 311 -13.71 -11.14 -25.49
CA GLY A 311 -12.97 -10.69 -26.68
C GLY A 311 -12.18 -9.39 -26.51
N ARG A 312 -12.23 -8.74 -25.33
CA ARG A 312 -11.41 -7.55 -25.06
C ARG A 312 -9.99 -7.93 -24.66
N LYS A 313 -9.04 -7.04 -24.94
CA LYS A 313 -7.65 -7.21 -24.48
C LYS A 313 -7.55 -7.08 -22.97
N HIS A 314 -7.28 -8.20 -22.31
CA HIS A 314 -6.95 -8.30 -20.90
C HIS A 314 -5.51 -7.81 -20.67
N ILE A 315 -5.32 -6.86 -19.76
CA ILE A 315 -4.02 -6.20 -19.55
C ILE A 315 -3.51 -6.29 -18.12
N GLY A 316 -4.28 -6.82 -17.16
CA GLY A 316 -3.84 -6.83 -15.77
C GLY A 316 -4.86 -7.39 -14.80
N TYR A 317 -4.42 -7.55 -13.56
CA TYR A 317 -5.24 -8.02 -12.46
C TYR A 317 -5.13 -7.08 -11.26
N LEU A 318 -6.21 -7.00 -10.49
CA LEU A 318 -6.22 -6.43 -9.16
C LEU A 318 -5.87 -7.51 -8.13
N THR A 319 -4.77 -7.31 -7.42
CA THR A 319 -4.31 -8.21 -6.34
C THR A 319 -5.10 -7.98 -5.06
N ASN A 320 -5.60 -6.75 -4.85
CA ASN A 320 -6.49 -6.41 -3.76
C ASN A 320 -7.56 -5.43 -4.24
N GLY A 321 -8.83 -5.68 -3.89
CA GLY A 321 -9.97 -4.90 -4.36
C GLY A 321 -11.08 -4.86 -3.32
N GLY A 322 -11.70 -3.70 -3.15
CA GLY A 322 -12.74 -3.48 -2.17
C GLY A 322 -13.38 -2.10 -2.27
N PHE A 323 -14.04 -1.67 -1.20
CA PHE A 323 -14.55 -0.31 -1.07
C PHE A 323 -13.57 0.47 -0.21
N SER A 324 -13.05 1.59 -0.72
CA SER A 324 -12.20 2.49 0.08
C SER A 324 -13.09 3.46 0.84
N LEU A 325 -12.90 3.50 2.16
CA LEU A 325 -13.57 4.48 3.02
C LEU A 325 -12.97 5.87 2.85
N THR A 326 -11.68 5.95 2.46
CA THR A 326 -10.98 7.20 2.23
C THR A 326 -11.44 7.90 0.94
N THR A 327 -11.62 7.16 -0.16
CA THR A 327 -12.08 7.75 -1.43
C THR A 327 -13.60 7.70 -1.61
N GLY A 328 -14.31 6.90 -0.80
CA GLY A 328 -15.77 6.76 -0.84
C GLY A 328 -16.30 6.01 -2.06
N CYS A 329 -15.49 5.15 -2.69
CA CYS A 329 -15.84 4.43 -3.92
C CYS A 329 -15.16 3.06 -4.01
N GLY A 330 -15.53 2.28 -5.03
CA GLY A 330 -14.79 1.06 -5.38
C GLY A 330 -13.34 1.36 -5.72
N PHE A 331 -12.43 0.65 -5.08
CA PHE A 331 -11.00 0.89 -5.15
C PHE A 331 -10.23 -0.42 -5.20
N GLY A 332 -9.12 -0.46 -5.94
CA GLY A 332 -8.24 -1.62 -5.95
C GLY A 332 -6.81 -1.27 -6.33
N VAL A 333 -5.89 -2.13 -5.90
CA VAL A 333 -4.47 -2.12 -6.27
C VAL A 333 -4.14 -3.41 -7.00
N GLY A 334 -3.18 -3.33 -7.91
CA GLY A 334 -2.79 -4.47 -8.72
C GLY A 334 -1.66 -4.13 -9.66
N ALA A 335 -1.60 -4.87 -10.76
CA ALA A 335 -0.61 -4.64 -11.79
C ALA A 335 -1.18 -4.82 -13.19
N CYS A 336 -0.63 -4.10 -14.15
CA CYS A 336 -0.95 -4.22 -15.57
C CYS A 336 0.32 -4.30 -16.41
N THR A 337 0.25 -4.98 -17.55
CA THR A 337 1.38 -5.08 -18.50
C THR A 337 1.77 -3.70 -19.02
N ILE A 338 3.08 -3.47 -19.16
CA ILE A 338 3.60 -2.24 -19.74
C ILE A 338 3.05 -2.06 -21.16
N THR A 339 2.99 -3.12 -21.95
CA THR A 339 2.42 -3.10 -23.31
C THR A 339 0.94 -2.72 -23.32
N GLY A 340 0.14 -3.21 -22.36
CA GLY A 340 -1.26 -2.83 -22.19
C GLY A 340 -1.43 -1.36 -21.83
N VAL A 341 -0.62 -0.87 -20.89
CA VAL A 341 -0.63 0.54 -20.45
C VAL A 341 -0.20 1.49 -21.58
N ARG A 342 0.82 1.13 -22.37
CA ARG A 342 1.23 1.92 -23.56
C ARG A 342 0.13 1.97 -24.60
N ALA A 343 -0.48 0.82 -24.93
CA ALA A 343 -1.60 0.77 -25.86
C ALA A 343 -2.77 1.67 -25.41
N MET A 344 -3.06 1.70 -24.11
CA MET A 344 -4.08 2.59 -23.54
C MET A 344 -3.75 4.07 -23.77
N ARG A 345 -2.51 4.49 -23.50
CA ARG A 345 -2.04 5.86 -23.74
C ARG A 345 -2.08 6.24 -25.22
N ASP A 346 -1.71 5.32 -26.10
CA ASP A 346 -1.76 5.52 -27.55
C ASP A 346 -3.20 5.71 -28.03
N ILE A 347 -4.14 4.92 -27.52
CA ILE A 347 -5.59 5.09 -27.79
C ILE A 347 -6.06 6.47 -27.30
N ASP A 348 -5.70 6.84 -26.07
CA ASP A 348 -6.08 8.12 -25.48
C ASP A 348 -5.57 9.34 -26.27
N GLN A 349 -4.36 9.25 -26.81
CA GLN A 349 -3.77 10.28 -27.66
C GLN A 349 -4.45 10.32 -29.03
N ARG A 350 -4.50 9.18 -29.73
CA ARG A 350 -5.07 9.09 -31.09
C ARG A 350 -6.54 9.51 -31.13
N GLN A 351 -7.33 9.10 -30.14
CA GLN A 351 -8.76 9.41 -30.07
C GLN A 351 -9.05 10.71 -29.31
N LYS A 352 -8.01 11.45 -28.87
CA LYS A 352 -8.13 12.73 -28.13
C LYS A 352 -9.07 12.64 -26.92
N ARG A 353 -8.99 11.53 -26.17
CA ARG A 353 -9.85 11.26 -25.01
C ARG A 353 -9.63 12.30 -23.91
N LYS A 354 -10.72 12.80 -23.34
CA LYS A 354 -10.70 13.79 -22.26
C LYS A 354 -10.29 13.18 -20.91
N VAL A 355 -10.90 12.05 -20.56
CA VAL A 355 -10.55 11.26 -19.38
C VAL A 355 -9.53 10.24 -19.83
N LYS A 356 -8.31 10.34 -19.28
CA LYS A 356 -7.21 9.44 -19.62
C LYS A 356 -7.27 8.19 -18.76
N MET A 357 -6.62 7.13 -19.23
CA MET A 357 -6.42 5.88 -18.51
C MET A 357 -7.72 5.20 -18.07
N MET A 358 -8.75 5.27 -18.91
CA MET A 358 -10.04 4.60 -18.63
C MET A 358 -9.96 3.12 -19.00
N VAL A 359 -10.36 2.26 -18.06
CA VAL A 359 -10.34 0.79 -18.19
C VAL A 359 -11.69 0.20 -17.80
N LEU A 360 -11.92 -1.07 -18.15
CA LEU A 360 -13.00 -1.86 -17.59
C LEU A 360 -12.45 -2.87 -16.59
N VAL A 361 -13.14 -3.01 -15.45
CA VAL A 361 -12.80 -3.97 -14.40
C VAL A 361 -13.93 -5.00 -14.26
N GLN A 362 -13.58 -6.27 -14.43
CA GLN A 362 -14.50 -7.41 -14.28
C GLN A 362 -14.14 -8.22 -13.04
N ASN A 363 -15.13 -8.48 -12.19
CA ASN A 363 -14.94 -9.40 -11.06
C ASN A 363 -14.95 -10.86 -11.53
N PRO A 364 -14.24 -11.79 -10.85
CA PRO A 364 -14.18 -13.21 -11.25
C PRO A 364 -15.53 -13.94 -11.31
N ASN A 365 -16.54 -13.39 -10.63
CA ASN A 365 -17.89 -13.94 -10.54
C ASN A 365 -18.91 -13.21 -11.42
N SER A 366 -18.47 -12.34 -12.33
CA SER A 366 -19.30 -11.51 -13.19
C SER A 366 -18.86 -11.65 -14.65
N VAL A 367 -19.80 -11.55 -15.61
CA VAL A 367 -19.50 -11.31 -17.03
C VAL A 367 -19.41 -9.82 -17.37
N GLU A 368 -19.90 -8.98 -16.47
CA GLU A 368 -19.95 -7.53 -16.64
C GLU A 368 -18.66 -6.89 -16.13
N GLY A 369 -18.05 -6.08 -16.99
CA GLY A 369 -16.96 -5.16 -16.67
C GLY A 369 -17.51 -3.77 -16.39
N TRP A 370 -16.85 -3.04 -15.50
CA TRP A 370 -17.32 -1.71 -15.07
C TRP A 370 -16.24 -0.65 -15.31
N PRO A 371 -16.61 0.55 -15.77
CA PRO A 371 -15.66 1.60 -16.07
C PRO A 371 -14.99 2.10 -14.79
N ALA A 372 -13.67 2.17 -14.86
CA ALA A 372 -12.82 2.66 -13.80
C ALA A 372 -11.68 3.50 -14.38
N GLN A 373 -11.10 4.36 -13.55
CA GLN A 373 -9.92 5.14 -13.89
C GLN A 373 -8.70 4.46 -13.29
N LEU A 374 -7.68 4.24 -14.13
CA LEU A 374 -6.42 3.64 -13.75
C LEU A 374 -5.36 4.71 -13.50
N GLU A 375 -4.52 4.50 -12.50
CA GLU A 375 -3.35 5.32 -12.20
C GLU A 375 -2.14 4.44 -11.96
N ILE A 376 -0.99 4.85 -12.50
CA ILE A 376 0.28 4.13 -12.37
C ILE A 376 0.97 4.57 -11.07
N LEU A 377 1.44 3.61 -10.28
CA LEU A 377 2.14 3.85 -9.03
C LEU A 377 3.66 3.91 -9.26
N GLY A 378 4.25 5.07 -8.95
CA GLY A 378 5.68 5.40 -9.07
C GLY A 378 6.62 4.66 -8.13
#